data_AF-A0A354H2P7-F1
#
_entry.id   AF-A0A354H2P7-F1
#
_cell.length_a   1.000
_cell.length_b   1.000
_cell.length_c   1.000
_cell.angle_alpha   90.00
_cell.angle_beta   90.00
_cell.angle_gamma   90.00
#
_symmetry.space_group_name_H-M   'P 1'
#
loop_
_entity.id
_entity.type
_entity.pdbx_description
1 polymer ?
#
loop_
_entity_poly.entity_id
_entity_poly.type
_entity_poly.pdbx_seq_one_letter_code
_entity_poly.pdbx_strand_id
1 'polypeptide(L)'
;MENNIFEKNCEHFPGEAQKLLEQKKLQEALNLARERLRFLPVDADAYVVAASALIGMGRLDRARDILRDLGNMISELSFVYDRIGDVYRKKGFHQDAAICYEKFISLHPSAEDARAVIEKMTLLDQEDHPVNEIDIIDDNIPEPELFTVTLAELYIRQGHLQVARKILEEIVKREPQNIQAAAKLDAYRESVASPSTAGGKVADTKKVVKILSSWLKNIDRLKTNAAEK
;
A
#
# COMPACT_ATOMS: atom_id res chain seq x y z
N MET A 1 -17.84 -22.33 24.36
CA MET A 1 -18.12 -21.12 25.17
C MET A 1 -17.00 -20.08 25.08
N GLU A 2 -15.74 -20.46 24.80
CA GLU A 2 -14.61 -19.52 24.71
C GLU A 2 -14.68 -18.54 23.51
N ASN A 3 -15.20 -18.95 22.34
CA ASN A 3 -15.32 -18.05 21.18
C ASN A 3 -16.18 -16.80 21.45
N ASN A 4 -17.23 -16.93 22.25
CA ASN A 4 -18.16 -15.82 22.54
C ASN A 4 -17.56 -14.83 23.56
N ILE A 5 -16.60 -15.26 24.39
CA ILE A 5 -15.86 -14.39 25.29
C ILE A 5 -14.73 -13.67 24.53
N PHE A 6 -14.06 -14.39 23.62
CA PHE A 6 -13.02 -13.85 22.76
C PHE A 6 -13.52 -12.75 21.83
N GLU A 7 -14.62 -12.99 21.10
CA GLU A 7 -15.24 -11.99 20.20
C GLU A 7 -15.71 -10.76 20.97
N LYS A 8 -16.40 -10.96 22.09
CA LYS A 8 -16.91 -9.87 22.93
C LYS A 8 -15.79 -9.04 23.55
N ASN A 9 -14.69 -9.67 23.94
CA ASN A 9 -13.50 -8.98 24.44
C ASN A 9 -12.78 -8.19 23.33
N CYS A 10 -12.79 -8.65 22.08
CA CYS A 10 -12.22 -7.88 20.96
C CYS A 10 -13.03 -6.62 20.64
N GLU A 11 -14.36 -6.71 20.66
CA GLU A 11 -15.23 -5.57 20.32
C GLU A 11 -15.30 -4.51 21.44
N HIS A 12 -15.25 -4.92 22.71
CA HIS A 12 -15.40 -3.98 23.84
C HIS A 12 -14.09 -3.34 24.32
N PHE A 13 -12.95 -3.98 24.07
CA PHE A 13 -11.66 -3.55 24.63
C PHE A 13 -11.30 -2.07 24.33
N PRO A 14 -11.38 -1.58 23.08
CA PRO A 14 -10.95 -0.21 22.78
C PRO A 14 -11.78 0.84 23.52
N GLY A 15 -13.11 0.64 23.57
CA GLY A 15 -14.04 1.56 24.23
C GLY A 15 -13.90 1.56 25.75
N GLU A 16 -13.72 0.37 26.35
CA GLU A 16 -13.52 0.25 27.79
C GLU A 16 -12.16 0.84 28.23
N ALA A 17 -11.10 0.53 27.50
CA ALA A 17 -9.77 1.06 27.76
C ALA A 17 -9.73 2.59 27.67
N GLN A 18 -10.34 3.16 26.63
CA GLN A 18 -10.44 4.61 26.45
C GLN A 18 -11.17 5.27 27.64
N LYS A 19 -12.30 4.70 28.06
CA LYS A 19 -13.07 5.21 29.20
C LYS A 19 -12.28 5.18 30.51
N LEU A 20 -11.52 4.12 30.77
CA LEU A 20 -10.68 4.02 31.97
C LEU A 20 -9.55 5.07 31.96
N LEU A 21 -8.94 5.32 30.80
CA LEU A 21 -7.91 6.35 30.64
C LEU A 21 -8.48 7.76 30.88
N GLU A 22 -9.65 8.08 30.32
CA GLU A 22 -10.33 9.36 30.51
C GLU A 22 -10.72 9.62 31.98
N GLN A 23 -11.16 8.56 32.68
CA GLN A 23 -11.47 8.62 34.11
C GLN A 23 -10.22 8.67 35.01
N LYS A 24 -9.00 8.69 34.43
CA LYS A 24 -7.72 8.59 35.14
C LYS A 24 -7.61 7.33 36.01
N LYS A 25 -8.36 6.27 35.68
CA LYS A 25 -8.25 4.96 36.33
C LYS A 25 -7.12 4.15 35.71
N LEU A 26 -5.92 4.70 35.83
CA LEU A 26 -4.75 4.25 35.09
C LEU A 26 -4.36 2.81 35.44
N GLN A 27 -4.50 2.40 36.70
CA GLN A 27 -4.11 1.05 37.13
C GLN A 27 -5.06 -0.02 36.61
N GLU A 28 -6.35 0.31 36.51
CA GLU A 28 -7.36 -0.55 35.88
C GLU A 28 -7.10 -0.67 34.37
N ALA A 29 -6.83 0.44 33.68
CA ALA A 29 -6.47 0.43 32.26
C ALA A 29 -5.24 -0.43 31.96
N LEU A 30 -4.20 -0.35 32.80
CA LEU A 30 -2.99 -1.17 32.67
C LEU A 30 -3.28 -2.66 32.89
N ASN A 31 -4.16 -3.01 33.84
CA ASN A 31 -4.53 -4.40 34.10
C ASN A 31 -5.34 -4.98 32.94
N LEU A 32 -6.29 -4.20 32.42
CA LEU A 32 -7.11 -4.57 31.26
C LEU A 32 -6.22 -4.84 30.02
N ALA A 33 -5.27 -3.95 29.73
CA ALA A 33 -4.31 -4.13 28.65
C ALA A 33 -3.44 -5.38 28.83
N ARG A 34 -2.99 -5.67 30.06
CA ARG A 34 -2.20 -6.88 30.35
C ARG A 34 -2.99 -8.17 30.17
N GLU A 35 -4.26 -8.16 30.57
CA GLU A 35 -5.16 -9.28 30.35
C GLU A 35 -5.35 -9.51 28.85
N ARG A 36 -5.59 -8.45 28.08
CA ARG A 36 -5.68 -8.50 26.61
C ARG A 36 -4.43 -9.13 25.99
N LEU A 37 -3.25 -8.69 26.41
CA LEU A 37 -1.97 -9.22 25.93
C LEU A 37 -1.70 -10.68 26.30
N ARG A 38 -2.36 -11.24 27.33
CA ARG A 38 -2.27 -12.68 27.62
C ARG A 38 -2.97 -13.53 26.57
N PHE A 39 -4.07 -13.03 26.02
CA PHE A 39 -4.84 -13.73 24.99
C PHE A 39 -4.37 -13.38 23.57
N LEU A 40 -3.93 -12.14 23.37
CA LEU A 40 -3.42 -11.64 22.10
C LEU A 40 -2.06 -10.95 22.32
N PRO A 41 -0.96 -11.72 22.30
CA PRO A 41 0.38 -11.21 22.58
C PRO A 41 0.88 -10.16 21.57
N VAL A 42 0.23 -10.06 20.42
CA VAL A 42 0.59 -9.18 19.28
C VAL A 42 -0.55 -8.19 19.01
N ASP A 43 -1.08 -7.56 20.06
CA ASP A 43 -2.17 -6.58 19.97
C ASP A 43 -1.65 -5.16 20.20
N ALA A 44 -1.44 -4.41 19.10
CA ALA A 44 -0.89 -3.06 19.14
C ALA A 44 -1.72 -2.09 20.00
N ASP A 45 -3.05 -2.21 19.99
CA ASP A 45 -3.93 -1.35 20.77
C ASP A 45 -3.70 -1.58 22.27
N ALA A 46 -3.52 -2.84 22.67
CA ALA A 46 -3.22 -3.17 24.05
C ALA A 46 -1.87 -2.63 24.52
N TYR A 47 -0.84 -2.66 23.66
CA TYR A 47 0.44 -2.01 23.94
C TYR A 47 0.29 -0.49 24.13
N VAL A 48 -0.49 0.17 23.26
CA VAL A 48 -0.74 1.62 23.34
C VAL A 48 -1.49 1.99 24.61
N VAL A 49 -2.52 1.23 25.00
CA VAL A 49 -3.26 1.45 26.25
C VAL A 49 -2.34 1.27 27.46
N ALA A 50 -1.52 0.21 27.49
CA ALA A 50 -0.57 -0.03 28.58
C ALA A 50 0.45 1.12 28.70
N ALA A 51 1.00 1.57 27.58
CA ALA A 51 1.93 2.70 27.54
C ALA A 51 1.27 4.00 28.05
N SER A 52 0.05 4.29 27.58
CA SER A 52 -0.71 5.49 27.98
C SER A 52 -1.02 5.48 29.48
N ALA A 53 -1.43 4.33 30.03
CA ALA A 53 -1.65 4.16 31.45
C ALA A 53 -0.37 4.39 32.27
N LEU A 54 0.77 3.84 31.83
CA LEU A 54 2.07 4.02 32.50
C LEU A 54 2.56 5.46 32.45
N ILE A 55 2.37 6.16 31.32
CA ILE A 55 2.69 7.58 31.19
C ILE A 55 1.86 8.40 32.18
N GLY A 56 0.55 8.14 32.26
CA GLY A 56 -0.31 8.82 33.24
C GLY A 56 0.11 8.60 34.69
N MET A 57 0.74 7.46 35.00
CA MET A 57 1.27 7.14 36.33
C MET A 57 2.66 7.74 36.59
N GLY A 58 3.27 8.42 35.61
CA GLY A 58 4.66 8.88 35.69
C GLY A 58 5.72 7.79 35.57
N ARG A 59 5.33 6.56 35.20
CA ARG A 59 6.24 5.41 35.05
C ARG A 59 6.87 5.39 33.64
N LEU A 60 7.61 6.46 33.32
CA LEU A 60 8.10 6.74 31.97
C LEU A 60 9.08 5.68 31.44
N ASP A 61 9.94 5.12 32.29
CA ASP A 61 10.90 4.11 31.83
C ASP A 61 10.19 2.83 31.36
N ARG A 62 9.18 2.37 32.11
CA ARG A 62 8.38 1.21 31.70
C ARG A 62 7.56 1.49 30.44
N ALA A 63 7.03 2.71 30.30
CA ALA A 63 6.33 3.10 29.08
C ALA A 63 7.27 3.08 27.87
N ARG A 64 8.50 3.57 28.04
CA ARG A 64 9.55 3.53 27.00
C ARG A 64 9.85 2.09 26.56
N ASP A 65 10.03 1.18 27.51
CA ASP A 65 10.30 -0.23 27.19
C ASP A 65 9.16 -0.86 26.38
N ILE A 66 7.90 -0.67 26.81
CA ILE A 66 6.73 -1.21 26.09
C ILE A 66 6.61 -0.62 24.68
N LEU A 67 6.83 0.69 24.52
CA LEU A 67 6.76 1.35 23.22
C LEU A 67 7.91 0.92 22.29
N ARG A 68 9.10 0.65 22.83
CA ARG A 68 10.20 0.06 22.07
C ARG A 68 9.83 -1.34 21.57
N ASP A 69 9.27 -2.17 22.44
CA ASP A 69 8.88 -3.54 22.08
C ASP A 69 7.79 -3.53 20.99
N LEU A 70 6.81 -2.62 21.09
CA LEU A 70 5.82 -2.39 20.03
C LEU A 70 6.47 -1.94 18.71
N GLY A 71 7.42 -1.01 18.78
CA GLY A 71 8.17 -0.55 17.60
C GLY A 71 8.94 -1.69 16.93
N ASN A 72 9.59 -2.55 17.71
CA ASN A 72 10.29 -3.73 17.19
C ASN A 72 9.31 -4.70 16.51
N MET A 73 8.15 -4.95 17.11
CA MET A 73 7.11 -5.80 16.53
C MET A 73 6.57 -5.26 15.19
N ILE A 74 6.33 -3.94 15.10
CA ILE A 74 5.89 -3.29 13.86
C ILE A 74 6.99 -3.36 12.79
N SER A 75 8.25 -3.16 13.19
CA SER A 75 9.40 -3.33 12.31
C SER A 75 9.54 -4.77 11.83
N GLU A 76 9.32 -5.77 12.69
CA GLU A 76 9.31 -7.18 12.29
C GLU A 76 8.15 -7.49 11.31
N LEU A 77 6.99 -6.86 11.48
CA LEU A 77 5.86 -6.98 10.57
C LEU A 77 6.20 -6.46 9.16
N SER A 78 7.14 -5.51 9.03
CA SER A 78 7.59 -5.03 7.73
C SER A 78 8.07 -6.18 6.85
N PHE A 79 8.87 -7.12 7.38
CA PHE A 79 9.44 -8.24 6.63
C PHE A 79 8.39 -9.17 6.00
N VAL A 80 7.15 -9.17 6.50
CA VAL A 80 6.05 -9.88 5.83
C VAL A 80 5.79 -9.28 4.45
N TYR A 81 5.80 -7.96 4.32
CA TYR A 81 5.63 -7.28 3.05
C TYR A 81 6.83 -7.47 2.12
N ASP A 82 8.06 -7.54 2.65
CA ASP A 82 9.24 -7.93 1.84
C ASP A 82 9.03 -9.32 1.22
N ARG A 83 8.59 -10.30 2.02
CA ARG A 83 8.35 -11.68 1.54
C ARG A 83 7.20 -11.77 0.54
N ILE A 84 6.11 -11.03 0.76
CA ILE A 84 5.00 -10.97 -0.20
C ILE A 84 5.47 -10.31 -1.51
N GLY A 85 6.25 -9.23 -1.43
CA GLY A 85 6.85 -8.57 -2.58
C GLY A 85 7.78 -9.51 -3.37
N ASP A 86 8.61 -10.30 -2.69
CA ASP A 86 9.48 -11.31 -3.32
C ASP A 86 8.65 -12.36 -4.08
N VAL A 87 7.49 -12.76 -3.54
CA VAL A 87 6.57 -13.69 -4.21
C VAL A 87 5.96 -13.05 -5.46
N TYR A 88 5.49 -11.81 -5.38
CA TYR A 88 4.93 -11.10 -6.53
C TYR A 88 5.95 -10.88 -7.64
N ARG A 89 7.18 -10.45 -7.28
CA ARG A 89 8.28 -10.31 -8.25
C ARG A 89 8.56 -11.61 -8.97
N LYS A 90 8.68 -12.74 -8.24
CA LYS A 90 8.93 -14.06 -8.85
C LYS A 90 7.82 -14.52 -9.79
N LYS A 91 6.61 -14.02 -9.62
CA LYS A 91 5.46 -14.28 -10.50
C LYS A 91 5.34 -13.31 -11.67
N GLY A 92 6.19 -12.29 -11.76
CA GLY A 92 6.13 -11.24 -12.79
C GLY A 92 5.14 -10.10 -12.45
N PHE A 93 4.54 -10.10 -11.26
CA PHE A 93 3.64 -9.02 -10.82
C PHE A 93 4.46 -7.86 -10.22
N HIS A 94 5.22 -7.17 -11.07
CA HIS A 94 6.19 -6.15 -10.64
C HIS A 94 5.52 -4.95 -9.93
N GLN A 95 4.33 -4.52 -10.37
CA GLN A 95 3.58 -3.44 -9.72
C GLN A 95 3.11 -3.82 -8.31
N ASP A 96 2.56 -5.03 -8.13
CA ASP A 96 2.14 -5.52 -6.82
C ASP A 96 3.35 -5.73 -5.88
N ALA A 97 4.48 -6.17 -6.43
CA ALA A 97 5.73 -6.25 -5.69
C ALA A 97 6.18 -4.87 -5.19
N ALA A 98 6.14 -3.85 -6.04
CA ALA A 98 6.48 -2.47 -5.68
C ALA A 98 5.59 -1.95 -4.53
N ILE A 99 4.26 -2.16 -4.60
CA ILE A 99 3.34 -1.77 -3.52
C ILE A 99 3.70 -2.46 -2.20
N CYS A 100 4.09 -3.74 -2.23
CA CYS A 100 4.50 -4.45 -1.02
C CYS A 100 5.81 -3.87 -0.45
N TYR A 101 6.79 -3.59 -1.30
CA TYR A 101 8.04 -2.98 -0.88
C TYR A 101 7.86 -1.55 -0.35
N GLU A 102 6.93 -0.77 -0.91
CA GLU A 102 6.55 0.53 -0.35
C GLU A 102 5.95 0.40 1.06
N LYS A 103 5.08 -0.60 1.27
CA LYS A 103 4.53 -0.90 2.61
C LYS A 103 5.63 -1.32 3.59
N PHE A 104 6.60 -2.12 3.16
CA PHE A 104 7.78 -2.45 3.96
C PHE A 104 8.48 -1.18 4.47
N ILE A 105 8.81 -0.25 3.55
CA ILE A 105 9.48 1.01 3.90
C ILE A 105 8.63 1.88 4.83
N SER A 106 7.31 1.90 4.64
CA SER A 106 6.39 2.69 5.47
C SER A 106 6.34 2.25 6.94
N LEU A 107 6.74 1.01 7.24
CA LEU A 107 6.77 0.45 8.59
C LEU A 107 8.09 0.73 9.33
N HIS A 108 8.90 1.67 8.83
CA HIS A 108 10.15 2.12 9.43
C HIS A 108 11.13 0.98 9.80
N PRO A 109 11.48 0.12 8.81
CA PRO A 109 12.52 -0.88 8.98
C PRO A 109 13.88 -0.21 9.22
N SER A 110 14.90 -0.99 9.58
CA SER A 110 16.25 -0.43 9.74
C SER A 110 16.75 0.18 8.43
N ALA A 111 17.70 1.12 8.50
CA ALA A 111 18.24 1.76 7.31
C ALA A 111 18.93 0.76 6.36
N GLU A 112 19.51 -0.31 6.91
CA GLU A 112 20.14 -1.38 6.14
C GLU A 112 19.09 -2.22 5.41
N ASP A 113 18.02 -2.63 6.10
CA ASP A 113 16.95 -3.42 5.49
C ASP A 113 16.18 -2.61 4.45
N ALA A 114 15.90 -1.34 4.73
CA ALA A 114 15.29 -0.41 3.77
C ALA A 114 16.10 -0.32 2.48
N ARG A 115 17.43 -0.24 2.59
CA ARG A 115 18.32 -0.16 1.42
C ARG A 115 18.23 -1.41 0.55
N ALA A 116 18.19 -2.60 1.16
CA ALA A 116 18.05 -3.85 0.43
C ALA A 116 16.72 -3.93 -0.34
N VAL A 117 15.62 -3.47 0.26
CA VAL A 117 14.31 -3.44 -0.41
C VAL A 117 14.24 -2.38 -1.51
N ILE A 118 14.87 -1.21 -1.31
CA ILE A 118 15.00 -0.19 -2.37
C ILE A 118 15.78 -0.74 -3.57
N GLU A 119 16.86 -1.49 -3.34
CA GLU A 119 17.59 -2.15 -4.42
C GLU A 119 16.69 -3.11 -5.19
N LYS A 120 15.91 -3.96 -4.50
CA LYS A 120 14.91 -4.82 -5.14
C LYS A 120 13.91 -4.03 -5.98
N MET A 121 13.41 -2.89 -5.48
CA MET A 121 12.50 -2.02 -6.21
C MET A 121 13.15 -1.44 -7.48
N THR A 122 14.39 -0.98 -7.40
CA THR A 122 15.11 -0.45 -8.58
C THR A 122 15.39 -1.52 -9.63
N LEU A 123 15.49 -2.80 -9.24
CA LEU A 123 15.62 -3.90 -10.17
C LEU A 123 14.29 -4.21 -10.87
N LEU A 124 13.14 -3.98 -10.23
CA LEU A 124 11.82 -4.10 -10.89
C LEU A 124 11.73 -3.13 -12.08
N ASP A 125 12.19 -1.89 -11.91
CA ASP A 125 12.23 -0.88 -12.97
C ASP A 125 13.19 -1.23 -14.12
N GLN A 126 14.19 -2.09 -13.87
CA GLN A 126 15.13 -2.58 -14.88
C GLN A 126 14.65 -3.87 -15.56
N GLU A 127 13.86 -4.68 -14.86
CA GLU A 127 13.11 -5.81 -15.43
C GLU A 127 11.95 -5.31 -16.32
N ASP A 128 11.49 -4.07 -16.11
CA ASP A 128 10.60 -3.32 -17.00
C ASP A 128 11.32 -2.86 -18.30
N HIS A 129 11.69 -3.81 -19.15
CA HIS A 129 11.76 -3.52 -20.59
C HIS A 129 10.35 -3.14 -21.09
N PRO A 130 10.18 -2.11 -21.95
CA PRO A 130 8.87 -1.74 -22.46
C PRO A 130 8.47 -2.70 -23.59
N VAL A 131 8.09 -3.93 -23.23
CA VAL A 131 7.47 -4.92 -24.12
C VAL A 131 6.50 -5.73 -23.27
N ASN A 132 5.28 -5.23 -23.08
CA ASN A 132 4.05 -5.76 -23.68
C ASN A 132 3.27 -6.68 -22.74
N GLU A 133 1.95 -6.54 -22.81
CA GLU A 133 0.96 -7.44 -22.19
C GLU A 133 0.98 -7.48 -20.66
N ILE A 134 0.32 -6.47 -20.08
CA ILE A 134 -0.65 -6.79 -19.03
C ILE A 134 -1.59 -7.84 -19.64
N ASP A 135 -1.32 -9.12 -19.37
CA ASP A 135 -2.31 -10.19 -19.36
C ASP A 135 -3.33 -9.88 -18.24
N ILE A 136 -4.17 -8.87 -18.49
CA ILE A 136 -5.57 -9.03 -18.12
C ILE A 136 -6.09 -10.02 -19.16
N ILE A 137 -5.90 -11.31 -18.90
CA ILE A 137 -6.86 -12.31 -19.33
C ILE A 137 -8.02 -12.11 -18.35
N ASP A 138 -8.90 -11.16 -18.68
CA ASP A 138 -10.26 -11.20 -18.16
C ASP A 138 -10.89 -12.39 -18.88
N ASP A 139 -11.34 -13.39 -18.12
CA ASP A 139 -12.00 -14.60 -18.64
C ASP A 139 -13.23 -14.27 -19.52
N ASN A 140 -13.65 -12.99 -19.62
CA ASN A 140 -14.70 -12.49 -20.50
C ASN A 140 -14.21 -11.80 -21.77
N ILE A 141 -12.90 -11.78 -22.09
CA ILE A 141 -12.44 -11.29 -23.38
C ILE A 141 -12.81 -12.34 -24.44
N PRO A 142 -13.61 -11.99 -25.46
CA PRO A 142 -13.98 -12.93 -26.51
C PRO A 142 -12.72 -13.48 -27.20
N GLU A 143 -12.79 -14.72 -27.69
CA GLU A 143 -11.67 -15.30 -28.43
C GLU A 143 -11.26 -14.38 -29.59
N PRO A 144 -9.95 -14.29 -29.93
CA PRO A 144 -9.47 -13.37 -30.96
C PRO A 144 -10.15 -13.49 -32.32
N GLU A 145 -10.72 -14.66 -32.68
CA GLU A 145 -11.55 -14.83 -33.88
C GLU A 145 -12.84 -13.99 -33.88
N LEU A 146 -13.32 -13.56 -32.70
CA LEU A 146 -14.56 -12.79 -32.52
C LEU A 146 -14.31 -11.26 -32.46
N PHE A 147 -13.07 -10.84 -32.62
CA PHE A 147 -12.71 -9.42 -32.59
C PHE A 147 -13.30 -8.69 -33.78
N THR A 148 -14.20 -7.76 -33.48
CA THR A 148 -14.83 -6.89 -34.47
C THR A 148 -14.73 -5.43 -34.04
N VAL A 149 -14.78 -4.53 -35.01
CA VAL A 149 -14.77 -3.09 -34.76
C VAL A 149 -15.94 -2.65 -33.87
N THR A 150 -17.10 -3.32 -33.98
CA THR A 150 -18.29 -3.07 -33.14
C THR A 150 -18.08 -3.54 -31.70
N LEU A 151 -17.38 -4.66 -31.50
CA LEU A 151 -17.02 -5.13 -30.17
C LEU A 151 -16.09 -4.14 -29.47
N ALA A 152 -15.07 -3.65 -30.18
CA ALA A 152 -14.19 -2.60 -29.66
C ALA A 152 -14.97 -1.34 -29.24
N GLU A 153 -15.94 -0.90 -30.04
CA GLU A 153 -16.81 0.24 -29.69
C GLU A 153 -17.64 -0.02 -28.44
N LEU A 154 -18.17 -1.24 -28.27
CA LEU A 154 -18.94 -1.59 -27.09
C LEU A 154 -18.10 -1.43 -25.83
N TYR A 155 -16.86 -1.94 -25.85
CA TYR A 155 -15.92 -1.78 -24.73
C TYR A 155 -15.51 -0.32 -24.51
N ILE A 156 -15.36 0.49 -25.58
CA ILE A 156 -15.14 1.94 -25.45
C ILE A 156 -16.32 2.60 -24.71
N ARG A 157 -17.57 2.29 -25.10
CA ARG A 157 -18.77 2.86 -24.47
C ARG A 157 -18.93 2.44 -23.01
N GLN A 158 -18.47 1.24 -22.65
CA GLN A 158 -18.47 0.74 -21.29
C GLN A 158 -17.29 1.27 -20.45
N GLY A 159 -16.36 2.04 -21.05
CA GLY A 159 -15.20 2.59 -20.36
C GLY A 159 -14.01 1.63 -20.23
N HIS A 160 -14.09 0.43 -20.81
CA HIS A 160 -13.04 -0.58 -20.84
C HIS A 160 -12.02 -0.29 -21.95
N LEU A 161 -11.37 0.85 -21.81
CA LEU A 161 -10.47 1.46 -22.80
C LEU A 161 -9.27 0.58 -23.17
N GLN A 162 -8.73 -0.19 -22.23
CA GLN A 162 -7.57 -1.07 -22.48
C GLN A 162 -7.93 -2.32 -23.29
N VAL A 163 -9.10 -2.91 -23.02
CA VAL A 163 -9.60 -4.09 -23.77
C VAL A 163 -9.96 -3.69 -25.20
N ALA A 164 -10.66 -2.56 -25.36
CA ALA A 164 -10.98 -2.03 -26.69
C ALA A 164 -9.74 -1.78 -27.54
N ARG A 165 -8.67 -1.25 -26.94
CA ARG A 165 -7.39 -1.04 -27.61
C ARG A 165 -6.79 -2.36 -28.12
N LYS A 166 -6.71 -3.39 -27.27
CA LYS A 166 -6.19 -4.71 -27.66
C LYS A 166 -6.97 -5.29 -28.85
N ILE A 167 -8.30 -5.21 -28.79
CA ILE A 167 -9.18 -5.67 -29.87
C ILE A 167 -8.87 -4.92 -31.18
N LEU A 168 -8.74 -3.59 -31.14
CA LEU A 168 -8.41 -2.78 -32.33
C LEU A 168 -7.01 -3.06 -32.87
N GLU A 169 -6.00 -3.23 -32.01
CA GLU A 169 -4.62 -3.56 -32.41
C GLU A 169 -4.56 -4.91 -33.13
N GLU A 170 -5.24 -5.92 -32.60
CA GLU A 170 -5.29 -7.25 -33.21
C GLU A 170 -6.09 -7.25 -34.53
N ILE A 171 -7.17 -6.46 -34.63
CA ILE A 171 -7.90 -6.27 -35.91
C ILE A 171 -7.00 -5.62 -36.96
N VAL A 172 -6.28 -4.54 -36.63
CA VAL A 172 -5.39 -3.85 -37.57
C VAL A 172 -4.22 -4.75 -37.99
N LYS A 173 -3.73 -5.60 -37.09
CA LYS A 173 -2.69 -6.59 -37.38
C LYS A 173 -3.15 -7.66 -38.37
N ARG A 174 -4.39 -8.16 -38.22
CA ARG A 174 -4.99 -9.16 -39.13
C ARG A 174 -5.46 -8.54 -40.45
N GLU A 175 -6.02 -7.33 -40.37
CA GLU A 175 -6.63 -6.61 -41.48
C GLU A 175 -6.04 -5.19 -41.61
N PRO A 176 -4.84 -5.03 -42.20
CA PRO A 176 -4.21 -3.72 -42.36
C PRO A 176 -5.00 -2.73 -43.23
N GLN A 177 -5.97 -3.23 -44.02
CA GLN A 177 -6.86 -2.42 -44.86
C GLN A 177 -8.11 -1.93 -44.12
N ASN A 178 -8.29 -2.31 -42.85
CA ASN A 178 -9.45 -1.92 -42.07
C ASN A 178 -9.31 -0.47 -41.56
N ILE A 179 -9.69 0.48 -42.42
CA ILE A 179 -9.61 1.93 -42.16
C ILE A 179 -10.38 2.30 -40.89
N GLN A 180 -11.48 1.61 -40.58
CA GLN A 180 -12.29 1.90 -39.40
C GLN A 180 -11.60 1.50 -38.10
N ALA A 181 -10.93 0.34 -38.07
CA ALA A 181 -10.16 -0.09 -36.90
C ALA A 181 -8.95 0.82 -36.67
N ALA A 182 -8.23 1.16 -37.75
CA ALA A 182 -7.07 2.06 -37.69
C ALA A 182 -7.46 3.47 -37.20
N ALA A 183 -8.50 4.07 -37.79
CA ALA A 183 -8.97 5.39 -37.38
C ALA A 183 -9.41 5.45 -35.90
N LYS A 184 -10.03 4.39 -35.39
CA LYS A 184 -10.43 4.31 -33.98
C LYS A 184 -9.26 4.12 -33.03
N LEU A 185 -8.25 3.35 -33.46
CA LEU A 185 -7.02 3.17 -32.69
C LEU A 185 -6.24 4.50 -32.61
N ASP A 186 -6.21 5.27 -33.69
CA ASP A 186 -5.56 6.58 -33.72
C ASP A 186 -6.33 7.62 -32.90
N ALA A 187 -7.66 7.69 -33.03
CA ALA A 187 -8.50 8.53 -32.18
C ALA A 187 -8.37 8.18 -30.69
N TYR A 188 -8.22 6.89 -30.37
CA TYR A 188 -7.93 6.44 -29.01
C TYR A 188 -6.57 6.97 -28.52
N ARG A 189 -5.52 6.83 -29.32
CA ARG A 189 -4.17 7.33 -28.99
C ARG A 189 -4.16 8.85 -28.78
N GLU A 190 -4.89 9.59 -29.61
CA GLU A 190 -5.05 11.05 -29.48
C GLU A 190 -5.81 11.45 -28.20
N SER A 191 -6.85 10.69 -27.83
CA SER A 191 -7.60 10.90 -26.59
C SER A 191 -6.78 10.66 -25.32
N VAL A 192 -5.81 9.74 -25.40
CA VAL A 192 -4.86 9.45 -24.31
C VAL A 192 -3.70 10.45 -24.29
N ALA A 193 -3.29 10.94 -25.45
CA ALA A 193 -2.21 11.92 -25.61
C ALA A 193 -2.64 13.36 -25.28
N SER A 194 -3.93 13.68 -25.34
CA SER A 194 -4.48 14.94 -24.85
C SER A 194 -5.00 14.76 -23.42
N PRO A 195 -4.25 15.15 -22.36
CA PRO A 195 -4.75 15.07 -21.00
C PRO A 195 -5.76 16.19 -20.76
N SER A 196 -6.98 16.07 -21.28
CA SER A 196 -8.11 16.85 -20.83
C SER A 196 -8.55 16.33 -19.46
N THR A 197 -7.99 16.94 -18.42
CA THR A 197 -8.64 17.18 -17.13
C THR A 197 -9.46 16.02 -16.54
N ALA A 198 -8.79 14.93 -16.16
CA ALA A 198 -9.25 14.08 -15.05
C ALA A 198 -8.54 14.53 -13.76
N GLY A 199 -9.01 15.65 -13.20
CA GLY A 199 -8.44 16.36 -12.04
C GLY A 199 -8.58 15.65 -10.68
N GLY A 200 -8.26 14.36 -10.59
CA GLY A 200 -8.34 13.59 -9.33
C GLY A 200 -6.98 13.28 -8.70
N LYS A 201 -5.98 12.85 -9.48
CA LYS A 201 -4.74 12.25 -8.93
C LYS A 201 -3.56 13.21 -8.79
N VAL A 202 -3.45 14.25 -9.62
CA VAL A 202 -2.31 15.20 -9.61
C VAL A 202 -2.27 16.06 -8.34
N ALA A 203 -3.43 16.33 -7.72
CA ALA A 203 -3.51 17.07 -6.46
C ALA A 203 -2.91 16.26 -5.29
N ASP A 204 -3.09 14.94 -5.29
CA ASP A 204 -2.53 14.05 -4.28
C ASP A 204 -1.03 13.85 -4.46
N THR A 205 -0.55 13.71 -5.71
CA THR A 205 0.89 13.62 -5.97
C THR A 205 1.61 14.90 -5.56
N LYS A 206 1.02 16.08 -5.81
CA LYS A 206 1.57 17.36 -5.34
C LYS A 206 1.60 17.48 -3.82
N LYS A 207 0.60 16.94 -3.11
CA LYS A 207 0.60 16.89 -1.63
C LYS A 207 1.69 15.97 -1.09
N VAL A 208 1.81 14.77 -1.65
CA VAL A 208 2.83 13.78 -1.26
C VAL A 208 4.24 14.34 -1.49
N VAL A 209 4.50 14.92 -2.67
CA VAL A 209 5.79 15.57 -2.98
C VAL A 209 6.10 16.72 -2.02
N LYS A 210 5.09 17.51 -1.61
CA LYS A 210 5.26 18.59 -0.63
C LYS A 210 5.59 18.08 0.78
N ILE A 211 5.00 16.95 1.18
CA ILE A 211 5.29 16.30 2.47
C ILE A 211 6.70 15.73 2.47
N LEU A 212 7.06 14.96 1.44
CA LEU A 212 8.38 14.33 1.31
C LEU A 212 9.51 15.39 1.26
N SER A 213 9.30 16.49 0.53
CA SER A 213 10.27 17.59 0.49
C SER A 213 10.41 18.34 1.82
N SER A 214 9.34 18.44 2.62
CA SER A 214 9.43 18.98 3.98
C SER A 214 10.21 18.05 4.92
N TRP A 215 9.99 16.74 4.80
CA TRP A 215 10.72 15.74 5.58
C TRP A 215 12.21 15.73 5.25
N LEU A 216 12.58 15.78 3.97
CA LEU A 216 13.97 15.87 3.52
C LEU A 216 14.70 17.09 4.09
N LYS A 217 14.06 18.27 4.08
CA LYS A 217 14.64 19.48 4.70
C LYS A 217 14.83 19.34 6.20
N ASN A 218 13.94 18.63 6.88
CA ASN A 218 14.03 18.45 8.33
C ASN A 218 15.15 17.47 8.71
N ILE A 219 15.31 16.40 7.94
CA ILE A 219 16.44 15.47 8.09
C ILE A 219 17.77 16.18 7.85
N ASP A 220 17.85 17.06 6.84
CA ASP A 220 19.05 17.82 6.54
C ASP A 220 19.44 18.76 7.70
N ARG A 221 18.46 19.48 8.27
CA ARG A 221 18.65 20.30 9.48
C ARG A 221 19.12 19.50 10.69
N LEU A 222 18.61 18.28 10.88
CA LEU A 222 19.02 17.42 11.98
C LEU A 222 20.46 16.93 11.78
N LYS A 223 20.87 16.67 10.54
CA LYS A 223 22.26 16.32 10.20
C LYS A 223 23.22 17.48 10.41
N THR A 224 22.86 18.70 10.01
CA THR A 224 23.71 19.88 10.23
C THR A 224 23.87 20.17 11.72
N ASN A 225 22.80 20.08 12.51
CA ASN A 225 22.85 20.33 13.95
C ASN A 225 23.56 19.21 14.74
N ALA A 226 23.63 17.99 14.19
CA ALA A 226 24.39 16.88 14.76
C ALA A 226 25.89 16.95 14.43
N ALA A 227 26.27 17.69 13.37
CA ALA A 227 27.67 17.89 12.98
C ALA A 227 28.35 19.09 13.67
N GLU A 228 27.57 19.95 14.34
CA GLU A 228 28.05 21.14 15.07
C GLU A 228 28.20 20.91 16.60
N LYS A 229 28.16 19.66 17.08
CA LYS A 229 28.42 19.26 18.47
C LYS A 229 29.59 18.29 18.56
#